data_AF-A0A964P2C7-F1
#
_entry.id   AF-A0A964P2C7-F1
#
_cell.length_a   1.000
_cell.length_b   1.000
_cell.length_c   1.000
_cell.angle_alpha   90.00
_cell.angle_beta   90.00
_cell.angle_gamma   90.00
#
_symmetry.space_group_name_H-M   'P 1'
#
loop_
_entity.id
_entity.type
_entity.pdbx_description
1 polymer ?
#
loop_
_entity_poly.entity_id
_entity_poly.type
_entity_poly.pdbx_seq_one_letter_code
_entity_poly.pdbx_strand_id
1 'polypeptide(L)'
;WYSQLKAGAEISAFLGDSITSERWSNHAIKVKENFNERFVNKEDFFIYDHLKSDHSTSNEFRPNQLFSLELIEDYIVKTKTLNNIIKSLMFEHGVLSLSQSDSNFHPFHHYEDYYTQDDAYHNGTIWTWLNGAAISALCNSGGQEIAYAVTKNMARQILEEGCVGTLSELVDAHPRKVGVKPLLSGAFSQAWSVAEFNRSMIQDYFGISVDVINRKIIVAPSLPSQLHSATCTVIIENQKVTISLKQVGIDNVAVEANNLPEGFIVLQKLRAVKKRTGWSFAKQESYPYWKSLTQPTYFQFANAAVKQEPKNATILFNLKDAIGDDKGDSSSFTYPTQHYFSSGILDIKEAKISYDKNNLYVNLLFRNLINPGWHPEFGSQLTFSAIALQTGDSGNNNVGFNSNYKFQNDFYFNRLILVGGGLKVVDEKDSVLCEYKPKPTDVTNPLGNIKKKEISFSIPLKFIGTPSNNWKMKILVGAQDDHGGAGIGTFRTVDSLQTEWHGGGKKLSSESNIYDILEFK
;
A
#
# COMPACT_ATOMS: atom_id res chain seq x y z
N TRP A 1 12.02 -10.80 -9.92
CA TRP A 1 12.21 -12.21 -10.36
C TRP A 1 12.91 -12.37 -11.69
N TYR A 2 12.45 -11.76 -12.79
CA TYR A 2 13.09 -11.93 -14.10
C TYR A 2 14.62 -11.69 -14.07
N SER A 3 15.06 -10.54 -13.54
CA SER A 3 16.49 -10.22 -13.45
C SER A 3 17.28 -11.18 -12.56
N GLN A 4 16.65 -11.72 -11.50
CA GLN A 4 17.26 -12.74 -10.64
C GLN A 4 17.43 -14.07 -11.38
N LEU A 5 16.44 -14.49 -12.17
CA LEU A 5 16.55 -15.70 -13.00
C LEU A 5 17.65 -15.56 -14.04
N LYS A 6 17.75 -14.37 -14.68
CA LYS A 6 18.84 -14.06 -15.62
C LYS A 6 20.21 -14.11 -14.96
N ALA A 7 20.39 -13.42 -13.83
CA ALA A 7 21.65 -13.43 -13.09
C ALA A 7 22.01 -14.84 -12.61
N GLY A 8 21.04 -15.60 -12.08
CA GLY A 8 21.25 -16.98 -11.67
C GLY A 8 21.69 -17.87 -12.84
N ALA A 9 21.06 -17.72 -14.01
CA ALA A 9 21.43 -18.48 -15.19
C ALA A 9 22.86 -18.18 -15.65
N GLU A 10 23.24 -16.89 -15.66
CA GLU A 10 24.61 -16.46 -15.99
C GLU A 10 25.65 -17.00 -15.01
N ILE A 11 25.36 -16.96 -13.70
CA ILE A 11 26.22 -17.54 -12.66
C ILE A 11 26.35 -19.06 -12.84
N SER A 12 25.24 -19.76 -13.11
CA SER A 12 25.25 -21.22 -13.31
C SER A 12 26.06 -21.62 -14.54
N ALA A 13 25.91 -20.88 -15.64
CA ALA A 13 26.71 -21.07 -16.85
C ALA A 13 28.20 -20.89 -16.56
N PHE A 14 28.56 -19.84 -15.80
CA PHE A 14 29.94 -19.57 -15.40
C PHE A 14 30.55 -20.71 -14.56
N LEU A 15 29.74 -21.37 -13.73
CA LEU A 15 30.16 -22.52 -12.91
C LEU A 15 30.14 -23.86 -13.67
N GLY A 16 29.75 -23.88 -14.95
CA GLY A 16 29.64 -25.09 -15.75
C GLY A 16 28.37 -25.92 -15.50
N ASP A 17 27.40 -25.41 -14.73
CA ASP A 17 26.09 -26.04 -14.54
C ASP A 17 25.13 -25.62 -15.66
N SER A 18 25.28 -26.29 -16.80
CA SER A 18 24.45 -26.04 -17.98
C SER A 18 22.97 -26.37 -17.75
N ILE A 19 22.67 -27.39 -16.93
CA ILE A 19 21.30 -27.84 -16.64
C ILE A 19 20.53 -26.74 -15.88
N THR A 20 21.12 -26.21 -14.81
CA THR A 20 20.49 -25.14 -14.02
C THR A 20 20.40 -23.84 -14.82
N SER A 21 21.45 -23.51 -15.58
CA SER A 21 21.47 -22.35 -16.46
C SER A 21 20.32 -22.37 -17.49
N GLU A 22 20.14 -23.48 -18.18
CA GLU A 22 19.07 -23.65 -19.16
C GLU A 22 17.70 -23.58 -18.48
N ARG A 23 17.51 -24.27 -17.35
CA ARG A 23 16.26 -24.24 -16.59
C ARG A 23 15.86 -22.82 -16.20
N TRP A 24 16.76 -22.04 -15.59
CA TRP A 24 16.47 -20.68 -15.16
C TRP A 24 16.32 -19.71 -16.34
N SER A 25 17.04 -19.92 -17.44
CA SER A 25 16.82 -19.18 -18.69
C SER A 25 15.42 -19.41 -19.25
N ASN A 26 14.95 -20.66 -19.27
CA ASN A 26 13.60 -21.03 -19.70
C ASN A 26 12.52 -20.42 -18.79
N HIS A 27 12.76 -20.37 -17.48
CA HIS A 27 11.85 -19.66 -16.57
C HIS A 27 11.85 -18.15 -16.81
N ALA A 28 13.01 -17.54 -17.08
CA ALA A 28 13.08 -16.11 -17.40
C ALA A 28 12.28 -15.77 -18.67
N ILE A 29 12.37 -16.60 -19.70
CA ILE A 29 11.56 -16.49 -20.94
C ILE A 29 10.08 -16.54 -20.59
N LYS A 30 9.63 -17.58 -19.87
CA LYS A 30 8.23 -17.73 -19.46
C LYS A 30 7.72 -16.55 -18.63
N VAL A 31 8.54 -16.01 -17.72
CA VAL A 31 8.17 -14.83 -16.92
C VAL A 31 7.96 -13.62 -17.83
N LYS A 32 8.86 -13.39 -18.80
CA LYS A 32 8.75 -12.26 -19.72
C LYS A 32 7.53 -12.38 -20.65
N GLU A 33 7.27 -13.57 -21.19
CA GLU A 33 6.10 -13.85 -22.03
C GLU A 33 4.80 -13.60 -21.27
N ASN A 34 4.64 -14.22 -20.09
CA ASN A 34 3.44 -14.02 -19.25
C ASN A 34 3.29 -12.56 -18.79
N PHE A 35 4.39 -11.85 -18.54
CA PHE A 35 4.33 -10.42 -18.21
C PHE A 35 3.76 -9.61 -19.38
N ASN A 36 4.24 -9.82 -20.60
CA ASN A 36 3.73 -9.10 -21.78
C ASN A 36 2.28 -9.48 -22.12
N GLU A 37 1.87 -10.70 -21.83
CA GLU A 37 0.49 -11.16 -22.04
C GLU A 37 -0.49 -10.59 -21.01
N ARG A 38 -0.11 -10.59 -19.71
CA ARG A 38 -1.06 -10.36 -18.62
C ARG A 38 -0.98 -8.97 -17.99
N PHE A 39 0.18 -8.33 -18.03
CA PHE A 39 0.41 -7.04 -17.38
C PHE A 39 0.45 -5.87 -18.35
N VAL A 40 0.85 -6.07 -19.60
CA VAL A 40 1.05 -4.97 -20.56
C VAL A 40 -0.25 -4.67 -21.31
N ASN A 41 -0.87 -3.53 -21.02
CA ASN A 41 -1.93 -2.95 -21.84
C ASN A 41 -1.30 -2.16 -23.00
N LYS A 42 -1.35 -2.77 -24.20
CA LYS A 42 -0.78 -2.20 -25.43
C LYS A 42 -1.63 -1.08 -26.03
N GLU A 43 -2.91 -1.00 -25.69
CA GLU A 43 -3.85 0.00 -26.22
C GLU A 43 -3.67 1.33 -25.49
N ASP A 44 -3.64 1.29 -24.15
CA ASP A 44 -3.49 2.47 -23.29
C ASP A 44 -2.02 2.81 -22.98
N PHE A 45 -1.08 1.97 -23.42
CA PHE A 45 0.35 2.08 -23.13
C PHE A 45 0.62 2.16 -21.63
N PHE A 46 0.15 1.16 -20.89
CA PHE A 46 0.21 1.09 -19.43
C PHE A 46 0.53 -0.35 -18.98
N ILE A 47 1.19 -0.51 -17.84
CA ILE A 47 1.42 -1.81 -17.21
C ILE A 47 0.52 -1.87 -15.97
N TYR A 48 -0.40 -2.84 -15.93
CA TYR A 48 -1.24 -3.10 -14.77
C TYR A 48 -0.39 -3.30 -13.52
N ASP A 49 -0.79 -2.71 -12.40
CA ASP A 49 0.01 -2.74 -11.17
C ASP A 49 0.08 -4.16 -10.57
N HIS A 50 -1.08 -4.83 -10.50
CA HIS A 50 -1.19 -6.22 -10.05
C HIS A 50 -2.38 -6.93 -10.70
N LEU A 51 -2.38 -8.26 -10.61
CA LEU A 51 -3.52 -9.12 -10.92
C LEU A 51 -4.25 -9.46 -9.63
N LYS A 52 -5.57 -9.31 -9.63
CA LYS A 52 -6.42 -9.63 -8.48
C LYS A 52 -6.66 -11.14 -8.37
N SER A 53 -7.20 -11.59 -7.24
CA SER A 53 -7.48 -13.01 -6.99
C SER A 53 -8.47 -13.63 -7.98
N ASP A 54 -9.34 -12.82 -8.58
CA ASP A 54 -10.28 -13.21 -9.64
C ASP A 54 -9.67 -13.12 -11.05
N HIS A 55 -8.36 -12.91 -11.15
CA HIS A 55 -7.59 -12.68 -12.38
C HIS A 55 -7.91 -11.38 -13.13
N SER A 56 -8.74 -10.49 -12.57
CA SER A 56 -8.91 -9.15 -13.13
C SER A 56 -7.67 -8.28 -12.87
N THR A 57 -7.53 -7.20 -13.63
CA THR A 57 -6.38 -6.29 -13.54
C THR A 57 -6.68 -5.09 -12.63
N SER A 58 -5.63 -4.55 -11.99
CA SER A 58 -5.71 -3.24 -11.35
C SER A 58 -5.38 -2.12 -12.34
N ASN A 59 -6.29 -1.16 -12.47
CA ASN A 59 -6.15 0.02 -13.33
C ASN A 59 -5.48 1.21 -12.62
N GLU A 60 -4.95 1.00 -11.40
CA GLU A 60 -4.27 2.04 -10.65
C GLU A 60 -2.96 2.44 -11.35
N PHE A 61 -2.85 3.72 -11.73
CA PHE A 61 -1.68 4.19 -12.44
C PHE A 61 -0.55 4.54 -11.45
N ARG A 62 0.38 3.60 -11.27
CA ARG A 62 1.43 3.61 -10.22
C ARG A 62 2.85 3.62 -10.80
N PRO A 63 3.88 4.03 -10.02
CA PRO A 63 5.26 4.11 -10.49
C PRO A 63 5.95 2.74 -10.60
N ASN A 64 5.33 1.67 -10.10
CA ASN A 64 5.86 0.30 -10.16
C ASN A 64 6.22 -0.15 -11.59
N GLN A 65 5.55 0.43 -12.58
CA GLN A 65 5.81 0.23 -13.99
C GLN A 65 7.27 0.55 -14.38
N LEU A 66 7.92 1.53 -13.71
CA LEU A 66 9.32 1.90 -13.97
C LEU A 66 10.28 0.72 -13.83
N PHE A 67 10.01 -0.19 -12.89
CA PHE A 67 10.87 -1.34 -12.61
C PHE A 67 10.73 -2.47 -13.64
N SER A 68 9.64 -2.48 -14.40
CA SER A 68 9.31 -3.53 -15.35
C SER A 68 9.31 -3.07 -16.81
N LEU A 69 9.63 -1.80 -17.09
CA LEU A 69 9.73 -1.24 -18.44
C LEU A 69 10.62 -2.06 -19.38
N GLU A 70 11.73 -2.62 -18.89
CA GLU A 70 12.66 -3.43 -19.69
C GLU A 70 12.10 -4.80 -20.08
N LEU A 71 11.00 -5.25 -19.45
CA LEU A 71 10.34 -6.49 -19.82
C LEU A 71 9.42 -6.34 -21.04
N ILE A 72 8.99 -5.11 -21.35
CA ILE A 72 8.14 -4.84 -22.52
C ILE A 72 8.94 -5.13 -23.79
N GLU A 73 8.41 -6.03 -24.62
CA GLU A 73 9.06 -6.44 -25.88
C GLU A 73 8.89 -5.42 -27.00
N ASP A 74 7.70 -4.83 -27.08
CA ASP A 74 7.40 -3.83 -28.09
C ASP A 74 8.02 -2.47 -27.70
N TYR A 75 8.96 -2.02 -28.53
CA TYR A 75 9.69 -0.77 -28.31
C TYR A 75 8.80 0.49 -28.33
N ILE A 76 7.75 0.50 -29.17
CA ILE A 76 6.81 1.61 -29.24
C ILE A 76 5.96 1.65 -27.97
N VAL A 77 5.46 0.48 -27.53
CA VAL A 77 4.71 0.35 -26.28
C VAL A 77 5.57 0.81 -25.11
N LYS A 78 6.79 0.28 -24.97
CA LYS A 78 7.74 0.68 -23.92
C LYS A 78 7.96 2.19 -23.86
N THR A 79 8.22 2.80 -25.03
CA THR A 79 8.48 4.24 -25.12
C THR A 79 7.26 5.06 -24.72
N LYS A 80 6.07 4.69 -25.20
CA LYS A 80 4.82 5.40 -24.89
C LYS A 80 4.43 5.22 -23.42
N THR A 81 4.62 4.01 -22.88
CA THR A 81 4.41 3.74 -21.46
C THR A 81 5.31 4.61 -20.58
N LEU A 82 6.61 4.70 -20.88
CA LEU A 82 7.49 5.61 -20.16
C LEU A 82 7.01 7.05 -20.27
N ASN A 83 6.65 7.53 -21.46
CA ASN A 83 6.13 8.88 -21.63
C ASN A 83 4.86 9.14 -20.80
N ASN A 84 3.95 8.17 -20.72
CA ASN A 84 2.76 8.25 -19.87
C ASN A 84 3.13 8.29 -18.38
N ILE A 85 4.08 7.46 -17.94
CA ILE A 85 4.58 7.46 -16.55
C ILE A 85 5.09 8.85 -16.17
N ILE A 86 5.99 9.42 -16.99
CA ILE A 86 6.59 10.74 -16.68
C ILE A 86 5.52 11.85 -16.67
N LYS A 87 4.58 11.82 -17.62
CA LYS A 87 3.50 12.82 -17.74
C LYS A 87 2.41 12.70 -16.67
N SER A 88 2.25 11.55 -16.03
CA SER A 88 1.20 11.32 -15.03
C SER A 88 1.74 11.33 -13.60
N LEU A 89 2.99 10.92 -13.39
CA LEU A 89 3.53 10.63 -12.06
C LEU A 89 4.76 11.45 -11.67
N MET A 90 5.44 12.13 -12.58
CA MET A 90 6.71 12.79 -12.24
C MET A 90 6.55 14.30 -12.15
N PHE A 91 6.79 14.87 -10.98
CA PHE A 91 7.04 16.30 -10.79
C PHE A 91 8.55 16.59 -10.76
N GLU A 92 8.93 17.86 -10.82
CA GLU A 92 10.33 18.26 -10.68
C GLU A 92 10.92 17.88 -9.31
N HIS A 93 10.09 17.81 -8.26
CA HIS A 93 10.51 17.39 -6.92
C HIS A 93 10.33 15.89 -6.63
N GLY A 94 9.87 15.11 -7.61
CA GLY A 94 9.95 13.64 -7.57
C GLY A 94 8.74 12.90 -8.12
N VAL A 95 8.73 11.58 -7.91
CA VAL A 95 7.74 10.65 -8.48
C VAL A 95 6.63 10.31 -7.48
N LEU A 96 5.37 10.51 -7.88
CA LEU A 96 4.17 10.18 -7.13
C LEU A 96 4.00 8.66 -7.00
N SER A 97 3.49 8.21 -5.85
CA SER A 97 3.12 6.81 -5.60
C SER A 97 1.79 6.38 -6.26
N LEU A 98 0.95 7.34 -6.66
CA LEU A 98 -0.32 7.13 -7.37
C LEU A 98 -0.67 8.35 -8.22
N SER A 99 -1.34 8.14 -9.36
CA SER A 99 -1.81 9.22 -10.23
C SER A 99 -2.83 10.12 -9.52
N GLN A 100 -2.76 11.43 -9.81
CA GLN A 100 -3.67 12.44 -9.29
C GLN A 100 -5.14 12.21 -9.66
N SER A 101 -5.37 11.55 -10.80
CA SER A 101 -6.70 11.21 -11.30
C SER A 101 -7.39 10.11 -10.50
N ASP A 102 -6.65 9.39 -9.66
CA ASP A 102 -7.20 8.31 -8.86
C ASP A 102 -8.03 8.87 -7.68
N SER A 103 -9.13 8.20 -7.36
CA SER A 103 -9.98 8.61 -6.22
C SER A 103 -9.27 8.52 -4.88
N ASN A 104 -8.30 7.62 -4.76
CA ASN A 104 -7.51 7.45 -3.55
C ASN A 104 -6.27 8.35 -3.51
N PHE A 105 -6.11 9.28 -4.45
CA PHE A 105 -4.94 10.16 -4.47
C PHE A 105 -4.86 11.05 -3.22
N HIS A 106 -3.83 10.85 -2.39
CA HIS A 106 -3.52 11.54 -1.15
C HIS A 106 -2.35 12.51 -1.37
N PRO A 107 -2.62 13.82 -1.53
CA PRO A 107 -1.59 14.81 -1.86
C PRO A 107 -0.63 15.14 -0.72
N PHE A 108 -1.00 14.86 0.53
CA PHE A 108 -0.22 15.19 1.72
C PHE A 108 0.00 13.94 2.56
N HIS A 109 1.18 13.79 3.14
CA HIS A 109 1.44 12.66 4.03
C HIS A 109 0.68 12.81 5.36
N HIS A 110 0.68 14.03 5.94
CA HIS A 110 -0.01 14.32 7.20
C HIS A 110 -1.29 15.13 6.95
N TYR A 111 -2.45 14.45 6.93
CA TYR A 111 -3.76 15.08 6.74
C TYR A 111 -4.88 14.31 7.45
N GLU A 112 -4.70 14.12 8.75
CA GLU A 112 -5.44 13.19 9.62
C GLU A 112 -6.95 13.45 9.71
N ASP A 113 -7.41 14.66 9.36
CA ASP A 113 -8.84 14.99 9.26
C ASP A 113 -9.54 14.28 8.10
N TYR A 114 -8.79 13.71 7.15
CA TYR A 114 -9.32 13.11 5.92
C TYR A 114 -8.91 11.64 5.77
N TYR A 115 -7.65 11.32 6.02
CA TYR A 115 -7.09 9.97 5.88
C TYR A 115 -5.91 9.77 6.83
N THR A 116 -5.51 8.52 7.03
CA THR A 116 -4.36 8.18 7.87
C THR A 116 -3.04 8.43 7.13
N GLN A 117 -1.93 8.51 7.87
CA GLN A 117 -0.61 8.66 7.25
C GLN A 117 -0.28 7.47 6.34
N ASP A 118 -0.65 6.25 6.75
CA ASP A 118 -0.43 5.02 5.99
C ASP A 118 -1.22 5.01 4.66
N ASP A 119 -2.45 5.54 4.66
CA ASP A 119 -3.23 5.72 3.43
C ASP A 119 -2.49 6.59 2.42
N ALA A 120 -1.81 7.65 2.87
CA ALA A 120 -1.07 8.55 2.00
C ALA A 120 0.27 7.99 1.53
N TYR A 121 0.84 7.08 2.31
CA TYR A 121 2.14 6.46 2.11
C TYR A 121 2.25 5.79 0.73
N HIS A 122 1.18 5.11 0.28
CA HIS A 122 1.15 4.43 -1.00
C HIS A 122 0.20 5.04 -2.03
N ASN A 123 -0.53 6.11 -1.69
CA ASN A 123 -1.58 6.61 -2.57
C ASN A 123 -1.43 8.06 -2.98
N GLY A 124 -0.22 8.61 -3.13
CA GLY A 124 -0.06 9.89 -3.81
C GLY A 124 1.19 10.66 -3.42
N THR A 125 1.67 10.48 -2.19
CA THR A 125 2.93 11.08 -1.73
C THR A 125 4.11 10.67 -2.61
N ILE A 126 5.13 11.52 -2.65
CA ILE A 126 6.35 11.26 -3.40
C ILE A 126 7.30 10.47 -2.53
N TRP A 127 7.78 9.34 -3.05
CA TRP A 127 8.90 8.61 -2.49
C TRP A 127 10.18 9.03 -3.16
N THR A 128 11.12 9.59 -2.40
CA THR A 128 12.33 10.20 -2.97
C THR A 128 13.24 9.17 -3.68
N TRP A 129 13.24 7.91 -3.26
CA TRP A 129 14.04 6.86 -3.90
C TRP A 129 13.53 6.49 -5.30
N LEU A 130 12.24 6.65 -5.60
CA LEU A 130 11.67 6.36 -6.92
C LEU A 130 12.28 7.23 -8.03
N ASN A 131 12.84 8.39 -7.66
CA ASN A 131 13.54 9.26 -8.58
C ASN A 131 14.66 8.50 -9.32
N GLY A 132 15.38 7.59 -8.65
CA GLY A 132 16.46 6.85 -9.27
C GLY A 132 16.01 5.97 -10.42
N ALA A 133 14.90 5.23 -10.25
CA ALA A 133 14.32 4.40 -11.32
C ALA A 133 13.83 5.25 -12.51
N ALA A 134 13.19 6.39 -12.23
CA ALA A 134 12.76 7.32 -13.27
C ALA A 134 13.96 7.93 -14.02
N ILE A 135 15.02 8.33 -13.31
CA ILE A 135 16.26 8.85 -13.89
C ILE A 135 16.90 7.79 -14.79
N SER A 136 17.01 6.53 -14.35
CA SER A 136 17.54 5.45 -15.19
C SER A 136 16.74 5.27 -16.47
N ALA A 137 15.40 5.20 -16.37
CA ALA A 137 14.53 5.04 -17.53
C ALA A 137 14.64 6.22 -18.51
N LEU A 138 14.71 7.45 -18.00
CA LEU A 138 14.88 8.67 -18.79
C LEU A 138 16.26 8.71 -19.46
N CYS A 139 17.34 8.45 -18.75
CA CYS A 139 18.70 8.39 -19.30
C CYS A 139 18.85 7.31 -20.38
N ASN A 140 18.14 6.17 -20.25
CA ASN A 140 18.06 5.12 -21.27
C ASN A 140 17.23 5.53 -22.50
N SER A 141 16.38 6.55 -22.38
CA SER A 141 15.41 6.95 -23.41
C SER A 141 15.64 8.35 -23.99
N GLY A 142 16.82 8.93 -23.75
CA GLY A 142 17.17 10.27 -24.23
C GLY A 142 16.47 11.41 -23.49
N GLY A 143 16.04 11.19 -22.24
CA GLY A 143 15.38 12.15 -21.36
C GLY A 143 16.28 12.72 -20.25
N GLN A 144 17.60 12.76 -20.46
CA GLN A 144 18.55 13.20 -19.43
C GLN A 144 18.33 14.64 -18.94
N GLU A 145 17.78 15.54 -19.77
CA GLU A 145 17.55 16.95 -19.37
C GLU A 145 16.46 17.05 -18.29
N ILE A 146 15.34 16.35 -18.49
CA ILE A 146 14.25 16.32 -17.49
C ILE A 146 14.65 15.51 -16.25
N ALA A 147 15.42 14.42 -16.43
CA ALA A 147 16.00 13.68 -15.32
C ALA A 147 16.90 14.59 -14.46
N TYR A 148 17.72 15.42 -15.09
CA TYR A 148 18.64 16.31 -14.40
C TYR A 148 17.95 17.43 -13.62
N ALA A 149 16.76 17.89 -14.04
CA ALA A 149 15.96 18.80 -13.24
C ALA A 149 15.59 18.19 -11.88
N VAL A 150 15.19 16.91 -11.86
CA VAL A 150 14.92 16.18 -10.61
C VAL A 150 16.20 15.95 -9.80
N THR A 151 17.30 15.58 -10.44
CA THR A 151 18.60 15.44 -9.76
C THR A 151 19.07 16.73 -9.11
N LYS A 152 18.87 17.89 -9.75
CA LYS A 152 19.14 19.20 -9.15
C LYS A 152 18.23 19.46 -7.94
N ASN A 153 16.96 19.09 -8.03
CA ASN A 153 16.05 19.19 -6.89
C ASN A 153 16.53 18.34 -5.71
N MET A 154 16.94 17.09 -5.96
CA MET A 154 17.52 16.19 -4.95
C MET A 154 18.79 16.78 -4.34
N ALA A 155 19.72 17.28 -5.17
CA ALA A 155 20.97 17.89 -4.68
C ALA A 155 20.71 19.10 -3.79
N ARG A 156 19.77 19.97 -4.19
CA ARG A 156 19.33 21.11 -3.38
C ARG A 156 18.70 20.67 -2.07
N GLN A 157 17.85 19.64 -2.06
CA GLN A 157 17.32 19.07 -0.82
C GLN A 157 18.45 18.60 0.10
N ILE A 158 19.39 17.81 -0.43
CA ILE A 158 20.56 17.30 0.32
C ILE A 158 21.38 18.44 0.94
N LEU A 159 21.58 19.53 0.21
CA LEU A 159 22.47 20.61 0.64
C LEU A 159 21.77 21.66 1.53
N GLU A 160 20.47 21.85 1.38
CA GLU A 160 19.78 23.05 1.87
C GLU A 160 18.47 22.79 2.64
N GLU A 161 17.90 21.57 2.63
CA GLU A 161 16.56 21.31 3.19
C GLU A 161 16.52 20.12 4.15
N GLY A 162 15.54 20.15 5.07
CA GLY A 162 15.31 19.06 6.02
C GLY A 162 16.56 18.77 6.86
N CYS A 163 17.02 17.52 6.81
CA CYS A 163 18.28 17.11 7.41
C CYS A 163 19.40 17.26 6.37
N VAL A 164 20.28 18.24 6.56
CA VAL A 164 21.39 18.52 5.63
C VAL A 164 22.32 17.31 5.54
N GLY A 165 22.72 16.95 4.33
CA GLY A 165 23.56 15.80 4.00
C GLY A 165 22.79 14.54 3.63
N THR A 166 21.45 14.59 3.57
CA THR A 166 20.60 13.43 3.25
C THR A 166 19.33 13.84 2.51
N LEU A 167 18.59 12.85 2.02
CA LEU A 167 17.21 13.01 1.56
C LEU A 167 16.23 12.48 2.61
N SER A 168 15.08 13.16 2.74
CA SER A 168 13.94 12.64 3.49
C SER A 168 13.25 11.52 2.73
N GLU A 169 12.48 10.73 3.46
CA GLU A 169 11.75 9.59 2.90
C GLU A 169 10.66 10.00 1.93
N LEU A 170 9.76 10.87 2.38
CA LEU A 170 8.65 11.35 1.58
C LEU A 170 8.73 12.87 1.35
N VAL A 171 8.05 13.28 0.29
CA VAL A 171 7.68 14.66 0.02
C VAL A 171 6.19 14.70 -0.27
N ASP A 172 5.47 15.69 0.26
CA ASP A 172 4.07 15.95 -0.15
C ASP A 172 4.02 16.08 -1.68
N ALA A 173 2.99 15.52 -2.30
CA ALA A 173 2.82 15.62 -3.76
C ALA A 173 2.65 17.09 -4.19
N HIS A 174 1.89 17.84 -3.40
CA HIS A 174 1.51 19.22 -3.66
C HIS A 174 1.91 20.15 -2.51
N PRO A 175 2.15 21.43 -2.79
CA PRO A 175 2.29 22.43 -1.74
C PRO A 175 0.92 22.78 -1.15
N ARG A 176 0.87 23.00 0.16
CA ARG A 176 -0.37 23.41 0.86
C ARG A 176 -0.83 24.83 0.54
N LYS A 177 0.08 25.66 0.05
CA LYS A 177 -0.18 27.05 -0.35
C LYS A 177 0.58 27.34 -1.63
N VAL A 178 -0.04 28.12 -2.51
CA VAL A 178 0.59 28.58 -3.75
C VAL A 178 1.89 29.34 -3.41
N GLY A 179 2.97 29.02 -4.13
CA GLY A 179 4.28 29.66 -3.95
C GLY A 179 5.12 29.10 -2.80
N VAL A 180 4.62 28.11 -2.05
CA VAL A 180 5.38 27.40 -1.02
C VAL A 180 5.88 26.06 -1.59
N LYS A 181 7.01 25.55 -1.08
CA LYS A 181 7.48 24.21 -1.44
C LYS A 181 6.62 23.13 -0.76
N PRO A 182 6.47 21.94 -1.36
CA PRO A 182 5.88 20.80 -0.67
C PRO A 182 6.66 20.43 0.59
N LEU A 183 5.98 19.88 1.60
CA LEU A 183 6.62 19.54 2.87
C LEU A 183 7.37 18.21 2.75
N LEU A 184 8.53 18.13 3.42
CA LEU A 184 9.26 16.89 3.65
C LEU A 184 8.62 16.13 4.81
N SER A 185 8.57 14.80 4.73
CA SER A 185 7.97 13.96 5.78
C SER A 185 8.52 12.53 5.76
N GLY A 186 8.00 11.67 6.64
CA GLY A 186 8.57 10.33 6.88
C GLY A 186 9.91 10.40 7.61
N ALA A 187 10.76 9.39 7.43
CA ALA A 187 12.12 9.41 7.96
C ALA A 187 12.91 10.63 7.45
N PHE A 188 13.47 11.41 8.37
CA PHE A 188 14.25 12.62 8.04
C PHE A 188 15.50 12.33 7.21
N SER A 189 16.08 11.12 7.38
CA SER A 189 17.22 10.62 6.62
C SER A 189 16.92 9.21 6.14
N GLN A 190 16.92 9.02 4.82
CA GLN A 190 16.59 7.74 4.22
C GLN A 190 17.73 7.23 3.33
N ALA A 191 18.40 6.17 3.80
CA ALA A 191 19.62 5.67 3.18
C ALA A 191 19.43 5.24 1.71
N TRP A 192 18.31 4.58 1.37
CA TRP A 192 18.07 4.14 -0.01
C TRP A 192 17.84 5.30 -0.99
N SER A 193 17.39 6.48 -0.54
CA SER A 193 17.15 7.64 -1.41
C SER A 193 18.46 8.32 -1.74
N VAL A 194 19.34 8.43 -0.75
CA VAL A 194 20.72 8.88 -0.94
C VAL A 194 21.49 7.86 -1.79
N ALA A 195 21.24 6.56 -1.62
CA ALA A 195 21.82 5.53 -2.48
C ALA A 195 21.39 5.70 -3.94
N GLU A 196 20.11 5.94 -4.22
CA GLU A 196 19.60 6.17 -5.58
C GLU A 196 20.13 7.47 -6.21
N PHE A 197 20.34 8.54 -5.42
CA PHE A 197 21.05 9.73 -5.88
C PHE A 197 22.47 9.38 -6.36
N ASN A 198 23.27 8.72 -5.52
CA ASN A 198 24.65 8.36 -5.88
C ASN A 198 24.71 7.35 -7.03
N ARG A 199 23.82 6.34 -7.00
CA ARG A 199 23.71 5.30 -8.04
C ARG A 199 23.41 5.94 -9.39
N SER A 200 22.46 6.86 -9.47
CA SER A 200 22.09 7.51 -10.73
C SER A 200 23.21 8.39 -11.30
N MET A 201 23.99 9.06 -10.45
CA MET A 201 25.22 9.75 -10.89
C MET A 201 26.19 8.80 -11.58
N ILE A 202 26.48 7.65 -10.99
CA ILE A 202 27.50 6.70 -11.50
C ILE A 202 26.97 5.86 -12.67
N GLN A 203 25.82 5.23 -12.51
CA GLN A 203 25.30 4.22 -13.43
C GLN A 203 24.46 4.81 -14.57
N ASP A 204 23.87 5.99 -14.40
CA ASP A 204 22.95 6.56 -15.39
C ASP A 204 23.55 7.75 -16.14
N TYR A 205 24.05 8.77 -15.43
CA TYR A 205 24.69 9.93 -16.07
C TYR A 205 26.07 9.59 -16.62
N PHE A 206 26.93 9.00 -15.80
CA PHE A 206 28.21 8.48 -16.28
C PHE A 206 28.04 7.21 -17.11
N GLY A 207 27.03 6.40 -16.81
CA GLY A 207 26.76 5.17 -17.55
C GLY A 207 27.75 4.05 -17.26
N ILE A 208 28.38 4.04 -16.07
CA ILE A 208 29.44 3.09 -15.74
C ILE A 208 28.83 1.76 -15.32
N SER A 209 29.24 0.70 -16.00
CA SER A 209 28.99 -0.69 -15.61
C SER A 209 30.30 -1.48 -15.68
N VAL A 210 30.54 -2.32 -14.68
CA VAL A 210 31.79 -3.08 -14.55
C VAL A 210 31.49 -4.56 -14.70
N ASP A 211 32.04 -5.15 -15.75
CA ASP A 211 32.04 -6.59 -15.99
C ASP A 211 33.42 -7.13 -15.59
N VAL A 212 33.51 -7.54 -14.32
CA VAL A 212 34.75 -8.04 -13.72
C VAL A 212 35.19 -9.33 -14.39
N ILE A 213 34.26 -10.20 -14.77
CA ILE A 213 34.52 -11.51 -15.36
C ILE A 213 35.24 -11.35 -16.70
N ASN A 214 34.73 -10.45 -17.55
CA ASN A 214 35.29 -10.21 -18.88
C ASN A 214 36.30 -9.07 -18.91
N ARG A 215 36.71 -8.54 -17.75
CA ARG A 215 37.65 -7.42 -17.61
C ARG A 215 37.25 -6.20 -18.46
N LYS A 216 35.97 -5.82 -18.40
CA LYS A 216 35.42 -4.70 -19.18
C LYS A 216 34.82 -3.64 -18.27
N ILE A 217 35.13 -2.38 -18.55
CA ILE A 217 34.39 -1.23 -18.03
C ILE A 217 33.58 -0.67 -19.19
N ILE A 218 32.26 -0.76 -19.10
CA ILE A 218 31.34 -0.20 -20.08
C ILE A 218 30.96 1.19 -19.60
N VAL A 219 31.13 2.19 -20.47
CA VAL A 219 30.74 3.59 -20.20
C VAL A 219 29.71 4.01 -21.24
N ALA A 220 28.49 4.31 -20.80
CA ALA A 220 27.38 4.76 -21.63
C ALA A 220 26.87 6.14 -21.21
N PRO A 221 27.59 7.24 -21.52
CA PRO A 221 27.27 8.56 -21.00
C PRO A 221 25.87 9.04 -21.35
N SER A 222 25.22 9.73 -20.43
CA SER A 222 23.92 10.40 -20.62
C SER A 222 23.96 11.81 -20.01
N LEU A 223 24.99 12.59 -20.33
CA LEU A 223 25.18 13.90 -19.74
C LEU A 223 24.11 14.90 -20.21
N PRO A 224 23.47 15.63 -19.26
CA PRO A 224 22.62 16.76 -19.59
C PRO A 224 23.47 17.90 -20.17
N SER A 225 22.85 18.74 -21.00
CA SER A 225 23.47 19.85 -21.72
C SER A 225 24.18 20.86 -20.79
N GLN A 226 23.69 20.99 -19.55
CA GLN A 226 24.26 21.86 -18.51
C GLN A 226 25.59 21.34 -17.95
N LEU A 227 25.92 20.06 -18.15
CA LEU A 227 27.18 19.46 -17.67
C LEU A 227 28.14 19.26 -18.84
N HIS A 228 29.01 20.25 -19.07
CA HIS A 228 30.01 20.21 -20.15
C HIS A 228 31.12 19.20 -19.93
N SER A 229 31.45 18.91 -18.67
CA SER A 229 32.43 17.90 -18.29
C SER A 229 32.13 17.38 -16.90
N ALA A 230 32.49 16.13 -16.63
CA ALA A 230 32.35 15.53 -15.32
C ALA A 230 33.45 14.48 -15.10
N THR A 231 33.94 14.35 -13.87
CA THR A 231 34.91 13.32 -13.49
C THR A 231 34.37 12.53 -12.30
N CYS A 232 34.48 11.21 -12.37
CA CYS A 232 34.10 10.28 -11.32
C CYS A 232 35.28 9.37 -11.00
N THR A 233 35.45 9.01 -9.73
CA THR A 233 36.39 7.97 -9.32
C THR A 233 35.60 6.81 -8.74
N VAL A 234 35.80 5.62 -9.31
CA VAL A 234 35.20 4.37 -8.85
C VAL A 234 36.29 3.42 -8.34
N ILE A 235 35.93 2.53 -7.43
CA ILE A 235 36.84 1.51 -6.91
C ILE A 235 36.56 0.19 -7.66
N ILE A 236 37.58 -0.34 -8.34
CA ILE A 236 37.53 -1.64 -9.04
C ILE A 236 38.72 -2.46 -8.57
N GLU A 237 38.46 -3.65 -8.01
CA GLU A 237 39.50 -4.53 -7.44
C GLU A 237 40.51 -3.80 -6.52
N ASN A 238 40.00 -2.92 -5.65
CA ASN A 238 40.76 -2.06 -4.72
C ASN A 238 41.60 -0.96 -5.38
N GLN A 239 41.53 -0.78 -6.70
CA GLN A 239 42.17 0.34 -7.39
C GLN A 239 41.18 1.48 -7.66
N LYS A 240 41.67 2.71 -7.55
CA LYS A 240 40.91 3.91 -7.89
C LYS A 240 41.02 4.18 -9.37
N VAL A 241 39.94 3.91 -10.10
CA VAL A 241 39.81 4.18 -11.53
C VAL A 241 39.12 5.52 -11.71
N THR A 242 39.75 6.43 -12.45
CA THR A 242 39.18 7.75 -12.75
C THR A 242 38.60 7.75 -14.15
N ILE A 243 37.32 8.11 -14.28
CA ILE A 243 36.61 8.24 -15.55
C ILE A 243 36.20 9.70 -15.73
N SER A 244 36.65 10.31 -16.82
CA SER A 244 36.36 11.69 -17.20
C SER A 244 35.52 11.72 -18.46
N LEU A 245 34.49 12.55 -18.44
CA LEU A 245 33.57 12.79 -19.53
C LEU A 245 33.69 14.24 -19.99
N LYS A 246 33.72 14.45 -21.31
CA LYS A 246 33.72 15.78 -21.92
C LYS A 246 32.71 15.86 -23.06
N GLN A 247 31.79 16.80 -23.00
CA GLN A 247 30.84 17.05 -24.08
C GLN A 247 31.60 17.59 -25.31
N VAL A 248 31.46 16.92 -26.45
CA VAL A 248 32.14 17.28 -27.73
C VAL A 248 31.15 17.53 -28.88
N GLY A 249 29.85 17.37 -28.66
CA GLY A 249 28.76 17.68 -29.58
C GLY A 249 27.42 17.65 -28.86
N ILE A 250 26.29 17.72 -29.55
CA ILE A 250 24.96 17.68 -28.89
C ILE A 250 24.71 16.31 -28.24
N ASP A 251 25.00 15.24 -28.97
CA ASP A 251 24.82 13.83 -28.55
C ASP A 251 26.15 13.12 -28.25
N ASN A 252 27.29 13.79 -28.45
CA ASN A 252 28.61 13.16 -28.37
C ASN A 252 29.33 13.56 -27.09
N VAL A 253 29.78 12.55 -26.34
CA VAL A 253 30.60 12.69 -25.13
C VAL A 253 31.90 11.91 -25.35
N ALA A 254 33.04 12.54 -25.15
CA ALA A 254 34.33 11.87 -25.11
C ALA A 254 34.52 11.22 -23.73
N VAL A 255 35.02 9.98 -23.70
CA VAL A 255 35.32 9.23 -22.49
C VAL A 255 36.83 9.07 -22.38
N GLU A 256 37.39 9.46 -21.24
CA GLU A 256 38.78 9.19 -20.86
C GLU A 256 38.77 8.39 -19.56
N ALA A 257 39.63 7.38 -19.45
CA ALA A 257 39.74 6.56 -18.26
C ALA A 257 41.20 6.32 -17.90
N ASN A 258 41.53 6.50 -16.63
CA ASN A 258 42.89 6.45 -16.12
C ASN A 258 42.98 5.47 -14.93
N ASN A 259 44.17 4.91 -14.72
CA ASN A 259 44.48 3.94 -13.65
C ASN A 259 43.62 2.66 -13.73
N LEU A 260 43.51 2.06 -14.90
CA LEU A 260 42.79 0.79 -15.09
C LEU A 260 43.54 -0.36 -14.41
N PRO A 261 42.85 -1.30 -13.75
CA PRO A 261 43.47 -2.53 -13.29
C PRO A 261 43.95 -3.37 -14.46
N GLU A 262 44.92 -4.24 -14.18
CA GLU A 262 45.56 -5.07 -15.20
C GLU A 262 44.51 -5.88 -15.98
N GLY A 263 44.64 -5.87 -17.30
CA GLY A 263 43.75 -6.58 -18.22
C GLY A 263 42.39 -5.92 -18.46
N PHE A 264 42.02 -4.84 -17.74
CA PHE A 264 40.76 -4.15 -18.01
C PHE A 264 40.83 -3.28 -19.27
N ILE A 265 39.76 -3.36 -20.07
CA ILE A 265 39.53 -2.46 -21.20
C ILE A 265 38.29 -1.59 -20.96
N VAL A 266 38.27 -0.40 -21.57
CA VAL A 266 37.13 0.51 -21.52
C VAL A 266 36.40 0.49 -22.85
N LEU A 267 35.10 0.19 -22.79
CA LEU A 267 34.20 0.18 -23.93
C LEU A 267 33.21 1.32 -23.80
N GLN A 268 33.36 2.33 -24.65
CA GLN A 268 32.36 3.37 -24.78
C GLN A 268 31.17 2.84 -25.59
N LYS A 269 30.00 2.74 -24.96
CA LYS A 269 28.74 2.34 -25.60
C LYS A 269 27.91 3.58 -25.93
N LEU A 270 27.62 3.78 -27.21
CA LEU A 270 26.62 4.76 -27.62
C LEU A 270 25.24 4.30 -27.15
N ARG A 271 24.49 5.18 -26.49
CA ARG A 271 23.08 4.92 -26.18
C ARG A 271 22.30 4.90 -27.49
N ALA A 272 21.45 3.90 -27.68
CA ALA A 272 20.70 3.69 -28.92
C ALA A 272 19.70 4.82 -29.22
N VAL A 273 19.40 5.66 -28.23
CA VAL A 273 18.43 6.75 -28.32
C VAL A 273 19.15 8.08 -28.23
N LYS A 274 19.02 8.92 -29.26
CA LYS A 274 19.48 10.31 -29.25
C LYS A 274 18.75 11.12 -28.20
N LYS A 275 19.30 12.27 -27.79
CA LYS A 275 18.58 13.23 -26.93
C LYS A 275 17.21 13.53 -27.54
N ARG A 276 16.15 13.35 -26.76
CA ARG A 276 14.77 13.59 -27.16
C ARG A 276 14.25 14.85 -26.48
N THR A 277 13.68 15.73 -27.29
CA THR A 277 12.87 16.87 -26.83
C THR A 277 11.41 16.42 -26.67
N GLY A 278 10.62 17.10 -25.85
CA GLY A 278 9.18 16.83 -25.68
C GLY A 278 8.79 16.01 -24.44
N TRP A 279 9.74 15.68 -23.57
CA TRP A 279 9.41 15.26 -22.20
C TRP A 279 8.75 16.40 -21.44
N SER A 280 7.76 16.07 -20.61
CA SER A 280 7.10 17.03 -19.74
C SER A 280 6.74 16.36 -18.43
N PHE A 281 6.99 17.06 -17.32
CA PHE A 281 6.49 16.67 -16.02
C PHE A 281 4.97 16.58 -16.01
N ALA A 282 4.45 15.82 -15.06
CA ALA A 282 3.05 15.86 -14.69
C ALA A 282 2.64 17.29 -14.31
N LYS A 283 1.42 17.65 -14.73
CA LYS A 283 0.82 18.91 -14.32
C LYS A 283 0.16 18.72 -12.97
N GLN A 284 0.39 19.65 -12.05
CA GLN A 284 -0.33 19.68 -10.79
C GLN A 284 -1.82 19.92 -11.05
N GLU A 285 -2.67 18.98 -10.61
CA GLU A 285 -4.11 19.19 -10.53
C GLU A 285 -4.45 20.14 -9.39
N SER A 286 -5.66 20.70 -9.40
CA SER A 286 -6.05 21.73 -8.44
C SER A 286 -6.74 21.16 -7.20
N TYR A 287 -6.51 21.85 -6.08
CA TYR A 287 -6.82 21.43 -4.71
C TYR A 287 -8.28 21.00 -4.41
N PRO A 288 -9.35 21.50 -5.06
CA PRO A 288 -10.70 21.07 -4.69
C PRO A 288 -11.18 19.79 -5.41
N TYR A 289 -10.41 19.24 -6.36
CA TYR A 289 -10.88 18.12 -7.18
C TYR A 289 -10.54 16.74 -6.64
N TRP A 290 -9.67 16.63 -5.63
CA TRP A 290 -9.27 15.33 -5.08
C TRP A 290 -10.35 14.76 -4.17
N LYS A 291 -10.87 13.59 -4.55
CA LYS A 291 -11.91 12.88 -3.79
C LYS A 291 -11.47 12.55 -2.37
N SER A 292 -10.19 12.28 -2.14
CA SER A 292 -9.66 12.03 -0.81
C SER A 292 -9.73 13.24 0.14
N LEU A 293 -9.81 14.46 -0.39
CA LEU A 293 -10.00 15.69 0.39
C LEU A 293 -11.46 16.09 0.49
N THR A 294 -12.39 15.24 0.03
CA THR A 294 -13.81 15.46 0.25
C THR A 294 -14.18 14.90 1.61
N GLN A 295 -14.80 15.75 2.44
CA GLN A 295 -15.35 15.30 3.71
C GLN A 295 -16.41 14.22 3.45
N PRO A 296 -16.50 13.18 4.29
CA PRO A 296 -17.50 12.14 4.13
C PRO A 296 -18.90 12.71 3.99
N THR A 297 -19.67 12.18 3.06
CA THR A 297 -21.09 12.54 2.89
C THR A 297 -21.99 11.94 3.98
N TYR A 298 -21.44 11.04 4.80
CA TYR A 298 -22.12 10.37 5.89
C TYR A 298 -21.78 10.98 7.26
N PHE A 299 -22.62 10.69 8.26
CA PHE A 299 -22.49 11.29 9.57
C PHE A 299 -21.29 10.71 10.35
N GLN A 300 -20.41 11.57 10.86
CA GLN A 300 -19.32 11.16 11.74
C GLN A 300 -19.63 11.46 13.20
N PHE A 301 -19.54 10.46 14.07
CA PHE A 301 -19.73 10.62 15.50
C PHE A 301 -18.47 11.15 16.18
N ALA A 302 -18.66 11.96 17.22
CA ALA A 302 -17.66 12.14 18.27
C ALA A 302 -17.73 10.98 19.28
N ASN A 303 -16.65 10.71 20.01
CA ASN A 303 -16.60 9.68 21.06
C ASN A 303 -17.78 9.77 22.04
N ALA A 304 -18.11 10.98 22.50
CA ALA A 304 -19.22 11.21 23.41
C ALA A 304 -20.58 10.74 22.87
N ALA A 305 -20.80 10.74 21.55
CA ALA A 305 -22.06 10.28 20.95
C ALA A 305 -22.19 8.75 20.94
N VAL A 306 -21.08 8.02 20.90
CA VAL A 306 -21.05 6.54 20.90
C VAL A 306 -20.74 5.93 22.27
N LYS A 307 -20.49 6.76 23.29
CA LYS A 307 -20.28 6.33 24.68
C LYS A 307 -21.39 6.82 25.60
N GLN A 308 -22.62 6.91 25.10
CA GLN A 308 -23.78 7.20 25.95
C GLN A 308 -24.09 5.98 26.82
N GLU A 309 -24.48 6.23 28.07
CA GLU A 309 -24.82 5.19 29.03
C GLU A 309 -26.33 4.86 29.01
N PRO A 310 -26.73 3.59 29.14
CA PRO A 310 -28.13 3.14 29.07
C PRO A 310 -28.94 3.52 30.33
N LYS A 311 -29.24 4.81 30.51
CA LYS A 311 -30.05 5.30 31.64
C LYS A 311 -31.52 4.99 31.40
N ASN A 312 -32.09 4.06 32.18
CA ASN A 312 -33.47 3.58 32.04
C ASN A 312 -33.77 2.91 30.69
N ALA A 313 -32.78 2.22 30.12
CA ALA A 313 -32.95 1.51 28.84
C ALA A 313 -33.73 0.19 29.02
N THR A 314 -34.57 -0.13 28.05
CA THR A 314 -35.26 -1.42 27.94
C THR A 314 -34.29 -2.44 27.35
N ILE A 315 -34.16 -3.61 27.99
CA ILE A 315 -33.37 -4.72 27.43
C ILE A 315 -34.13 -5.31 26.25
N LEU A 316 -33.50 -5.27 25.07
CA LEU A 316 -34.00 -5.91 23.86
C LEU A 316 -33.54 -7.37 23.81
N PHE A 317 -32.26 -7.59 24.04
CA PHE A 317 -31.66 -8.92 24.07
C PHE A 317 -30.64 -9.04 25.19
N ASN A 318 -30.58 -10.22 25.81
CA ASN A 318 -29.48 -10.59 26.69
C ASN A 318 -29.21 -12.08 26.54
N LEU A 319 -28.21 -12.44 25.75
CA LEU A 319 -27.85 -13.82 25.45
C LEU A 319 -26.46 -14.14 25.96
N LYS A 320 -26.34 -15.32 26.56
CA LYS A 320 -25.06 -15.96 26.87
C LYS A 320 -24.73 -16.94 25.77
N ASP A 321 -23.45 -17.05 25.49
CA ASP A 321 -22.92 -17.95 24.50
C ASP A 321 -22.02 -19.02 25.16
N ALA A 322 -21.66 -20.05 24.40
CA ALA A 322 -20.77 -21.09 24.92
C ALA A 322 -19.35 -20.53 25.11
N ILE A 323 -18.48 -21.33 25.72
CA ILE A 323 -17.10 -20.93 25.94
C ILE A 323 -16.22 -21.90 25.16
N GLY A 324 -15.30 -21.37 24.36
CA GLY A 324 -14.33 -22.16 23.58
C GLY A 324 -14.85 -22.70 22.26
N ASP A 325 -15.94 -22.15 21.73
CA ASP A 325 -16.52 -22.43 20.42
C ASP A 325 -16.10 -21.42 19.34
N ASP A 326 -15.08 -20.63 19.63
CA ASP A 326 -14.28 -19.80 18.71
C ASP A 326 -13.46 -20.64 17.71
N LYS A 327 -14.13 -21.56 17.01
CA LYS A 327 -13.58 -22.62 16.16
C LYS A 327 -14.18 -22.66 14.76
N GLY A 328 -15.03 -21.69 14.42
CA GLY A 328 -15.67 -21.55 13.12
C GLY A 328 -16.64 -22.67 12.78
N ASP A 329 -17.26 -22.56 11.60
CA ASP A 329 -18.34 -23.46 11.14
C ASP A 329 -17.92 -24.94 11.09
N SER A 330 -16.62 -25.21 10.87
CA SER A 330 -16.05 -26.56 10.79
C SER A 330 -15.53 -27.10 12.13
N SER A 331 -15.61 -26.29 13.19
CA SER A 331 -15.02 -26.55 14.52
C SER A 331 -13.52 -26.92 14.48
N SER A 332 -12.81 -26.50 13.44
CA SER A 332 -11.39 -26.80 13.24
C SER A 332 -10.50 -25.56 13.17
N PHE A 333 -11.07 -24.36 13.36
CA PHE A 333 -10.27 -23.15 13.23
C PHE A 333 -9.25 -23.00 14.36
N THR A 334 -8.09 -22.52 13.96
CA THR A 334 -6.98 -22.15 14.83
C THR A 334 -6.67 -20.67 14.60
N TYR A 335 -6.33 -19.97 15.67
CA TYR A 335 -5.96 -18.55 15.63
C TYR A 335 -4.66 -18.36 14.83
N PRO A 336 -4.27 -17.17 14.38
CA PRO A 336 -2.91 -16.94 13.88
C PRO A 336 -1.82 -17.27 14.92
N THR A 337 -0.59 -17.59 14.49
CA THR A 337 0.50 -17.98 15.41
C THR A 337 1.17 -16.78 16.10
N GLN A 338 0.97 -15.54 15.60
CA GLN A 338 1.55 -14.37 16.24
C GLN A 338 1.07 -14.22 17.68
N HIS A 339 1.99 -13.91 18.59
CA HIS A 339 1.76 -13.92 20.03
C HIS A 339 0.65 -12.96 20.52
N TYR A 340 0.30 -11.94 19.74
CA TYR A 340 -0.81 -11.05 20.05
C TYR A 340 -2.19 -11.72 19.92
N PHE A 341 -2.36 -12.77 19.09
CA PHE A 341 -3.62 -13.51 18.97
C PHE A 341 -3.84 -14.47 20.16
N SER A 342 -4.04 -13.87 21.33
CA SER A 342 -4.24 -14.60 22.59
C SER A 342 -5.55 -15.39 22.58
N SER A 343 -5.57 -16.56 23.23
CA SER A 343 -6.79 -17.36 23.34
C SER A 343 -7.96 -16.57 23.92
N GLY A 344 -9.12 -16.68 23.26
CA GLY A 344 -10.39 -16.12 23.72
C GLY A 344 -10.69 -14.70 23.26
N ILE A 345 -9.85 -14.07 22.43
CA ILE A 345 -10.16 -12.73 21.89
C ILE A 345 -11.28 -12.75 20.84
N LEU A 346 -11.61 -13.94 20.30
CA LEU A 346 -12.69 -14.15 19.32
C LEU A 346 -13.85 -14.99 19.89
N ASP A 347 -13.83 -15.27 21.19
CA ASP A 347 -14.81 -16.06 21.94
C ASP A 347 -15.70 -15.08 22.72
N ILE A 348 -16.88 -14.81 22.17
CA ILE A 348 -17.86 -13.92 22.79
C ILE A 348 -18.69 -14.74 23.77
N LYS A 349 -18.88 -14.24 24.98
CA LYS A 349 -19.56 -14.95 26.08
C LYS A 349 -20.96 -14.46 26.34
N GLU A 350 -21.19 -13.17 26.12
CA GLU A 350 -22.46 -12.53 26.40
C GLU A 350 -22.62 -11.31 25.51
N ALA A 351 -23.83 -11.14 24.99
CA ALA A 351 -24.22 -9.97 24.25
C ALA A 351 -25.52 -9.41 24.83
N LYS A 352 -25.42 -8.19 25.37
CA LYS A 352 -26.53 -7.45 25.95
C LYS A 352 -26.84 -6.22 25.11
N ILE A 353 -28.03 -6.22 24.53
CA ILE A 353 -28.55 -5.12 23.73
C ILE A 353 -29.72 -4.48 24.45
N SER A 354 -29.68 -3.17 24.60
CA SER A 354 -30.78 -2.40 25.20
C SER A 354 -31.03 -1.13 24.40
N TYR A 355 -32.17 -0.47 24.61
CA TYR A 355 -32.50 0.76 23.91
C TYR A 355 -33.29 1.71 24.78
N ASP A 356 -33.20 3.00 24.47
CA ASP A 356 -34.11 4.03 24.96
C ASP A 356 -34.76 4.75 23.76
N LYS A 357 -35.38 5.91 24.00
CA LYS A 357 -36.04 6.70 22.94
C LYS A 357 -35.09 7.23 21.86
N ASN A 358 -33.78 7.28 22.12
CA ASN A 358 -32.78 7.94 21.29
C ASN A 358 -31.73 6.95 20.75
N ASN A 359 -31.30 5.98 21.55
CA ASN A 359 -30.15 5.14 21.23
C ASN A 359 -30.42 3.64 21.46
N LEU A 360 -29.74 2.82 20.65
CA LEU A 360 -29.42 1.43 20.97
C LEU A 360 -28.08 1.40 21.70
N TYR A 361 -27.97 0.54 22.71
CA TYR A 361 -26.77 0.31 23.50
C TYR A 361 -26.37 -1.14 23.31
N VAL A 362 -25.10 -1.34 22.94
CA VAL A 362 -24.50 -2.65 22.67
C VAL A 362 -23.42 -2.90 23.70
N ASN A 363 -23.45 -4.08 24.31
CA ASN A 363 -22.43 -4.56 25.22
C ASN A 363 -22.04 -5.99 24.84
N LEU A 364 -20.81 -6.18 24.40
CA LEU A 364 -20.26 -7.48 24.01
C LEU A 364 -19.17 -7.86 25.01
N LEU A 365 -19.35 -8.98 25.70
CA LEU A 365 -18.40 -9.51 26.67
C LEU A 365 -17.67 -10.70 26.07
N PHE A 366 -16.35 -10.70 26.10
CA PHE A 366 -15.51 -11.75 25.53
C PHE A 366 -14.79 -12.56 26.62
N ARG A 367 -14.31 -13.76 26.28
CA ARG A 367 -13.41 -14.53 27.15
C ARG A 367 -12.09 -13.81 27.38
N ASN A 368 -11.63 -13.06 26.39
CA ASN A 368 -10.46 -12.20 26.48
C ASN A 368 -10.60 -11.00 25.53
N LEU A 369 -9.85 -9.94 25.78
CA LEU A 369 -9.59 -8.86 24.82
C LEU A 369 -8.17 -8.38 25.07
N ILE A 370 -7.49 -7.94 24.03
CA ILE A 370 -6.13 -7.41 24.14
C ILE A 370 -5.99 -6.06 23.46
N ASN A 371 -4.98 -5.31 23.87
CA ASN A 371 -4.53 -4.11 23.18
C ASN A 371 -3.00 -4.19 23.06
N PRO A 372 -2.44 -4.47 21.86
CA PRO A 372 -1.01 -4.54 21.62
C PRO A 372 -0.25 -3.21 21.87
N GLY A 373 -0.97 -2.08 21.92
CA GLY A 373 -0.39 -0.74 22.06
C GLY A 373 -0.19 0.00 20.75
N TRP A 374 -0.62 -0.55 19.61
CA TRP A 374 -0.53 0.12 18.30
C TRP A 374 -1.54 1.27 18.20
N HIS A 375 -2.78 1.02 18.63
CA HIS A 375 -3.87 1.99 18.72
C HIS A 375 -4.52 1.96 20.10
N PRO A 376 -3.89 2.58 21.12
CA PRO A 376 -4.43 2.64 22.48
C PRO A 376 -5.86 3.19 22.54
N GLU A 377 -6.20 4.12 21.65
CA GLU A 377 -7.49 4.78 21.52
C GLU A 377 -8.65 3.85 21.12
N PHE A 378 -8.38 2.65 20.60
CA PHE A 378 -9.42 1.66 20.30
C PHE A 378 -9.85 0.92 21.57
N GLY A 379 -8.96 0.85 22.57
CA GLY A 379 -9.16 0.12 23.82
C GLY A 379 -8.97 -1.38 23.70
N SER A 380 -9.26 -1.98 22.55
CA SER A 380 -8.89 -3.35 22.16
C SER A 380 -8.61 -3.45 20.66
N GLN A 381 -7.83 -4.43 20.23
CA GLN A 381 -7.50 -4.70 18.82
C GLN A 381 -7.53 -6.20 18.52
N LEU A 382 -7.46 -6.55 17.23
CA LEU A 382 -7.48 -7.91 16.68
C LEU A 382 -8.82 -8.64 16.74
N THR A 383 -9.81 -8.11 17.45
CA THR A 383 -11.20 -8.61 17.45
C THR A 383 -12.03 -7.74 16.50
N PHE A 384 -12.74 -8.39 15.57
CA PHE A 384 -13.69 -7.75 14.68
C PHE A 384 -15.07 -8.36 14.87
N SER A 385 -16.10 -7.52 14.91
CA SER A 385 -17.48 -7.96 15.04
C SER A 385 -18.37 -7.29 14.01
N ALA A 386 -19.27 -8.08 13.42
CA ALA A 386 -20.32 -7.59 12.55
C ALA A 386 -21.68 -7.94 13.18
N ILE A 387 -22.47 -6.92 13.51
CA ILE A 387 -23.81 -7.07 14.10
C ILE A 387 -24.81 -6.78 12.98
N ALA A 388 -25.41 -7.84 12.47
CA ALA A 388 -26.40 -7.81 11.41
C ALA A 388 -27.79 -7.62 12.03
N LEU A 389 -28.49 -6.57 11.60
CA LEU A 389 -29.85 -6.24 12.03
C LEU A 389 -30.83 -6.37 10.87
N GLN A 390 -31.89 -7.13 11.12
CA GLN A 390 -33.05 -7.24 10.25
C GLN A 390 -34.19 -6.41 10.85
N THR A 391 -34.39 -5.20 10.34
CA THR A 391 -35.40 -4.26 10.85
C THR A 391 -36.59 -4.09 9.90
N GLY A 392 -36.69 -4.88 8.84
CA GLY A 392 -37.66 -4.75 7.75
C GLY A 392 -37.76 -6.04 6.94
N ASP A 393 -38.49 -5.99 5.81
CA ASP A 393 -38.89 -7.18 5.03
C ASP A 393 -37.96 -7.51 3.85
N SER A 394 -36.91 -6.72 3.64
CA SER A 394 -35.87 -6.96 2.65
C SER A 394 -34.49 -6.54 3.16
N GLY A 395 -33.45 -7.06 2.50
CA GLY A 395 -32.06 -6.78 2.84
C GLY A 395 -31.10 -7.66 2.06
N ASN A 396 -29.85 -7.66 2.51
CA ASN A 396 -28.77 -8.46 1.95
C ASN A 396 -28.48 -9.65 2.88
N ASN A 397 -28.13 -10.79 2.32
CA ASN A 397 -27.75 -11.98 3.07
C ASN A 397 -26.25 -12.30 3.02
N ASN A 398 -25.48 -11.57 2.21
CA ASN A 398 -24.03 -11.68 2.15
C ASN A 398 -23.39 -10.60 3.03
N VAL A 399 -22.64 -11.00 4.05
CA VAL A 399 -22.09 -10.07 5.06
C VAL A 399 -21.00 -9.16 4.48
N GLY A 400 -20.27 -9.62 3.45
CA GLY A 400 -19.16 -8.82 2.89
C GLY A 400 -17.96 -8.73 3.83
N PHE A 401 -17.14 -7.68 3.70
CA PHE A 401 -15.99 -7.36 4.58
C PHE A 401 -15.04 -8.55 4.83
N ASN A 402 -14.75 -9.32 3.78
CA ASN A 402 -13.94 -10.54 3.83
C ASN A 402 -14.44 -11.63 4.81
N SER A 403 -15.71 -11.59 5.23
CA SER A 403 -16.30 -12.65 6.07
C SER A 403 -16.44 -13.98 5.32
N ASN A 404 -16.64 -13.93 4.01
CA ASN A 404 -17.11 -15.03 3.17
C ASN A 404 -18.33 -15.76 3.79
N TYR A 405 -19.18 -15.03 4.52
CA TYR A 405 -20.34 -15.59 5.21
C TYR A 405 -21.65 -15.13 4.56
N LYS A 406 -22.55 -16.10 4.32
CA LYS A 406 -23.91 -15.84 3.86
C LYS A 406 -24.92 -16.41 4.85
N PHE A 407 -25.84 -15.56 5.28
CA PHE A 407 -26.94 -15.96 6.15
C PHE A 407 -27.84 -16.99 5.47
N GLN A 408 -28.25 -17.99 6.26
CA GLN A 408 -29.21 -19.04 5.89
C GLN A 408 -30.60 -18.74 6.50
N ASN A 409 -31.62 -19.51 6.10
CA ASN A 409 -32.96 -19.54 6.71
C ASN A 409 -33.70 -18.20 6.70
N ASP A 410 -33.77 -17.54 5.54
CA ASP A 410 -34.51 -16.29 5.30
C ASP A 410 -34.09 -15.11 6.21
N PHE A 411 -32.89 -15.15 6.78
CA PHE A 411 -32.30 -13.99 7.44
C PHE A 411 -31.56 -13.11 6.43
N TYR A 412 -31.81 -11.81 6.54
CA TYR A 412 -31.10 -10.77 5.79
C TYR A 412 -30.94 -9.55 6.68
N PHE A 413 -29.91 -8.75 6.46
CA PHE A 413 -29.73 -7.48 7.15
C PHE A 413 -30.08 -6.31 6.24
N ASN A 414 -30.65 -5.28 6.84
CA ASN A 414 -30.75 -3.95 6.25
C ASN A 414 -29.83 -2.96 6.97
N ARG A 415 -29.30 -3.32 8.13
CA ARG A 415 -28.22 -2.57 8.80
C ARG A 415 -27.15 -3.54 9.26
N LEU A 416 -25.90 -3.23 8.97
CA LEU A 416 -24.74 -3.94 9.47
C LEU A 416 -23.87 -2.99 10.26
N ILE A 417 -23.66 -3.30 11.54
CA ILE A 417 -22.79 -2.54 12.42
C ILE A 417 -21.46 -3.27 12.50
N LEU A 418 -20.41 -2.65 11.99
CA LEU A 418 -19.03 -3.14 12.06
C LEU A 418 -18.35 -2.51 13.28
N VAL A 419 -17.64 -3.34 14.03
CA VAL A 419 -16.90 -2.96 15.23
C VAL A 419 -15.51 -3.55 15.16
N GLY A 420 -14.51 -2.69 15.17
CA GLY A 420 -13.09 -3.04 15.12
C GLY A 420 -12.30 -1.94 15.78
N GLY A 421 -11.41 -1.28 15.03
CA GLY A 421 -10.74 -0.05 15.48
C GLY A 421 -11.66 1.17 15.61
N GLY A 422 -12.97 0.99 15.53
CA GLY A 422 -13.98 2.04 15.57
C GLY A 422 -15.36 1.44 15.42
N LEU A 423 -16.32 2.24 14.95
CA LEU A 423 -17.69 1.83 14.71
C LEU A 423 -18.14 2.32 13.34
N LYS A 424 -18.75 1.46 12.52
CA LYS A 424 -19.30 1.85 11.22
C LYS A 424 -20.64 1.18 11.01
N VAL A 425 -21.63 1.94 10.55
CA VAL A 425 -22.95 1.39 10.18
C VAL A 425 -23.12 1.53 8.67
N VAL A 426 -23.42 0.40 8.02
CA VAL A 426 -23.73 0.35 6.59
C VAL A 426 -25.14 -0.18 6.35
N ASP A 427 -25.72 0.15 5.19
CA ASP A 427 -26.97 -0.43 4.71
C ASP A 427 -26.76 -1.75 3.95
N GLU A 428 -27.83 -2.34 3.41
CA GLU A 428 -27.78 -3.59 2.64
C GLU A 428 -26.96 -3.51 1.34
N LYS A 429 -26.57 -2.31 0.90
CA LYS A 429 -25.76 -2.06 -0.30
C LYS A 429 -24.32 -1.64 0.05
N ASP A 430 -23.91 -1.85 1.30
CA ASP A 430 -22.63 -1.42 1.86
C ASP A 430 -22.44 0.11 1.87
N SER A 431 -23.50 0.90 1.74
CA SER A 431 -23.42 2.36 1.83
C SER A 431 -23.25 2.78 3.28
N VAL A 432 -22.21 3.56 3.58
CA VAL A 432 -21.94 4.03 4.95
C VAL A 432 -22.99 5.07 5.36
N LEU A 433 -23.69 4.80 6.47
CA LEU A 433 -24.69 5.69 7.05
C LEU A 433 -24.08 6.59 8.12
N CYS A 434 -23.21 6.02 8.95
CA CYS A 434 -22.46 6.75 9.96
C CYS A 434 -21.21 5.99 10.40
N GLU A 435 -20.25 6.73 10.96
CA GLU A 435 -18.98 6.18 11.42
C GLU A 435 -18.46 6.93 12.66
N TYR A 436 -17.82 6.21 13.57
CA TYR A 436 -16.95 6.76 14.60
C TYR A 436 -15.54 6.24 14.35
N LYS A 437 -14.62 7.17 14.09
CA LYS A 437 -13.18 6.91 14.04
C LYS A 437 -12.57 7.45 15.35
N PRO A 438 -12.00 6.59 16.21
CA PRO A 438 -11.33 7.03 17.42
C PRO A 438 -10.19 8.00 17.13
N LYS A 439 -10.03 9.00 17.99
CA LYS A 439 -8.91 9.94 17.97
C LYS A 439 -7.93 9.59 19.10
N PRO A 440 -6.65 9.97 19.02
CA PRO A 440 -5.70 9.75 20.11
C PRO A 440 -6.18 10.25 21.48
N THR A 441 -7.02 11.28 21.52
CA THR A 441 -7.65 11.81 22.74
C THR A 441 -8.66 10.87 23.41
N ASP A 442 -9.16 9.88 22.67
CA ASP A 442 -10.24 8.99 23.10
C ASP A 442 -9.73 7.81 23.95
N VAL A 443 -8.41 7.69 24.14
CA VAL A 443 -7.76 6.67 24.99
C VAL A 443 -8.31 6.61 26.43
N THR A 444 -8.93 7.69 26.90
CA THR A 444 -9.54 7.76 28.24
C THR A 444 -10.92 7.11 28.31
N ASN A 445 -11.62 6.97 27.18
CA ASN A 445 -12.96 6.35 27.10
C ASN A 445 -13.17 5.60 25.76
N PRO A 446 -12.35 4.57 25.47
CA PRO A 446 -12.44 3.84 24.22
C PRO A 446 -13.68 2.93 24.14
N LEU A 447 -13.91 2.33 22.96
CA LEU A 447 -14.97 1.32 22.79
C LEU A 447 -14.64 0.04 23.56
N GLY A 448 -13.41 -0.47 23.42
CA GLY A 448 -12.93 -1.69 24.08
C GLY A 448 -12.36 -1.45 25.47
N ASN A 449 -12.52 -2.41 26.38
CA ASN A 449 -11.95 -2.38 27.72
C ASN A 449 -11.38 -3.76 28.07
N ILE A 450 -10.05 -3.91 27.96
CA ILE A 450 -9.37 -5.19 28.22
C ILE A 450 -9.52 -5.71 29.66
N LYS A 451 -9.69 -4.81 30.65
CA LYS A 451 -9.85 -5.21 32.05
C LYS A 451 -11.23 -5.82 32.30
N LYS A 452 -12.25 -5.25 31.67
CA LYS A 452 -13.63 -5.77 31.70
C LYS A 452 -13.89 -6.85 30.65
N LYS A 453 -12.98 -6.99 29.66
CA LYS A 453 -13.13 -7.85 28.48
C LYS A 453 -14.39 -7.52 27.69
N GLU A 454 -14.67 -6.24 27.59
CA GLU A 454 -15.94 -5.69 27.12
C GLU A 454 -15.70 -4.74 25.95
N ILE A 455 -16.53 -4.83 24.91
CA ILE A 455 -16.69 -3.79 23.89
C ILE A 455 -18.08 -3.19 24.06
N SER A 456 -18.16 -1.88 24.29
CA SER A 456 -19.45 -1.22 24.51
C SER A 456 -19.58 0.15 23.85
N PHE A 457 -20.75 0.38 23.27
CA PHE A 457 -21.06 1.59 22.52
C PHE A 457 -22.58 1.83 22.41
N SER A 458 -22.94 3.05 21.99
CA SER A 458 -24.29 3.48 21.67
C SER A 458 -24.41 3.92 20.22
N ILE A 459 -25.57 3.69 19.61
CA ILE A 459 -25.90 4.16 18.25
C ILE A 459 -27.25 4.87 18.28
N PRO A 460 -27.36 6.10 17.77
CA PRO A 460 -28.65 6.76 17.62
C PRO A 460 -29.60 5.98 16.72
N LEU A 461 -30.83 5.74 17.20
CA LEU A 461 -31.86 4.95 16.52
C LEU A 461 -32.19 5.48 15.12
N LYS A 462 -31.97 6.76 14.84
CA LYS A 462 -32.17 7.33 13.49
C LYS A 462 -31.34 6.66 12.40
N PHE A 463 -30.22 6.01 12.74
CA PHE A 463 -29.36 5.31 11.77
C PHE A 463 -29.70 3.83 11.60
N ILE A 464 -30.29 3.22 12.63
CA ILE A 464 -30.50 1.76 12.70
C ILE A 464 -31.97 1.35 12.79
N GLY A 465 -32.90 2.31 12.92
CA GLY A 465 -34.33 2.07 13.09
C GLY A 465 -34.76 2.02 14.57
N THR A 466 -36.07 1.96 14.80
CA THR A 466 -36.65 1.80 16.15
C THR A 466 -36.91 0.32 16.44
N PRO A 467 -36.45 -0.22 17.58
CA PRO A 467 -36.67 -1.61 17.96
C PRO A 467 -38.15 -2.00 17.95
N SER A 468 -38.44 -3.17 17.41
CA SER A 468 -39.78 -3.77 17.38
C SER A 468 -39.69 -5.29 17.58
N ASN A 469 -40.82 -5.94 17.84
CA ASN A 469 -40.88 -7.39 18.06
C ASN A 469 -40.45 -8.23 16.84
N ASN A 470 -40.34 -7.62 15.65
CA ASN A 470 -39.92 -8.29 14.43
C ASN A 470 -38.41 -8.17 14.16
N TRP A 471 -37.68 -7.43 15.00
CA TRP A 471 -36.23 -7.30 14.84
C TRP A 471 -35.56 -8.65 15.06
N LYS A 472 -34.74 -9.04 14.08
CA LYS A 472 -33.81 -10.17 14.24
C LYS A 472 -32.39 -9.63 14.23
N MET A 473 -31.52 -10.30 14.96
CA MET A 473 -30.12 -9.90 15.06
C MET A 473 -29.21 -11.13 15.05
N LYS A 474 -28.06 -11.00 14.39
CA LYS A 474 -26.96 -11.95 14.47
C LYS A 474 -25.65 -11.20 14.67
N ILE A 475 -24.77 -11.72 15.51
CA ILE A 475 -23.44 -11.17 15.76
C ILE A 475 -22.42 -12.19 15.26
N LEU A 476 -21.52 -11.75 14.41
CA LEU A 476 -20.43 -12.55 13.87
C LEU A 476 -19.13 -11.99 14.42
N VAL A 477 -18.25 -12.87 14.90
CA VAL A 477 -16.96 -12.50 15.48
C VAL A 477 -15.85 -13.22 14.74
N GLY A 478 -14.77 -12.49 14.46
CA GLY A 478 -13.56 -13.04 13.88
C GLY A 478 -12.37 -12.13 14.13
N ALA A 479 -11.20 -12.55 13.65
CA ALA A 479 -10.01 -11.75 13.79
C ALA A 479 -10.08 -10.50 12.88
N GLN A 480 -9.53 -9.38 13.33
CA GLN A 480 -9.49 -8.14 12.56
C GLN A 480 -8.26 -8.09 11.64
N ASP A 481 -8.47 -7.69 10.40
CA ASP A 481 -7.41 -7.20 9.50
C ASP A 481 -7.67 -5.75 9.12
N ASP A 482 -6.85 -4.85 9.62
CA ASP A 482 -6.84 -3.42 9.30
C ASP A 482 -5.84 -3.10 8.18
N HIS A 483 -5.23 -4.13 7.58
CA HIS A 483 -4.28 -4.04 6.47
C HIS A 483 -3.03 -3.21 6.77
N GLY A 484 -2.64 -3.13 8.05
CA GLY A 484 -1.49 -2.34 8.50
C GLY A 484 -1.81 -0.86 8.75
N GLY A 485 -3.04 -0.43 8.50
CA GLY A 485 -3.50 0.94 8.73
C GLY A 485 -4.36 1.09 10.00
N ALA A 486 -4.66 2.34 10.37
CA ALA A 486 -5.56 2.65 11.47
C ALA A 486 -7.01 2.72 10.96
N GLY A 487 -7.88 1.77 11.32
CA GLY A 487 -9.27 1.83 10.85
C GLY A 487 -10.20 0.73 11.32
N ILE A 488 -11.39 0.68 10.69
CA ILE A 488 -12.42 -0.30 11.01
C ILE A 488 -11.94 -1.74 10.70
N GLY A 489 -11.17 -1.91 9.63
CA GLY A 489 -10.69 -3.21 9.15
C GLY A 489 -11.79 -4.09 8.55
N THR A 490 -11.42 -5.34 8.30
CA THR A 490 -12.28 -6.41 7.78
C THR A 490 -12.04 -7.71 8.58
N PHE A 491 -12.80 -8.77 8.27
CA PHE A 491 -12.47 -10.09 8.80
C PHE A 491 -11.16 -10.60 8.21
N ARG A 492 -10.21 -10.96 9.07
CA ARG A 492 -8.92 -11.54 8.70
C ARG A 492 -9.11 -12.93 8.12
N THR A 493 -8.34 -13.23 7.08
CA THR A 493 -8.39 -14.51 6.38
C THR A 493 -8.06 -15.68 7.31
N VAL A 494 -8.79 -16.78 7.14
CA VAL A 494 -8.46 -18.10 7.67
C VAL A 494 -8.02 -18.97 6.49
N ASP A 495 -6.83 -19.53 6.58
CA ASP A 495 -6.23 -20.39 5.57
C ASP A 495 -6.41 -21.88 5.93
N SER A 496 -6.03 -22.76 5.02
CA SER A 496 -5.97 -24.20 5.32
C SER A 496 -4.90 -24.52 6.36
N LEU A 497 -3.75 -23.84 6.26
CA LEU A 497 -2.65 -23.90 7.23
C LEU A 497 -2.53 -22.57 7.96
N GLN A 498 -2.37 -22.66 9.28
CA GLN A 498 -2.15 -21.51 10.15
C GLN A 498 -0.83 -20.80 9.77
N THR A 499 -0.84 -19.46 9.74
CA THR A 499 0.37 -18.64 9.56
C THR A 499 0.54 -17.66 10.70
N GLU A 500 1.57 -16.81 10.65
CA GLU A 500 1.79 -15.76 11.65
C GLU A 500 0.57 -14.83 11.77
N TRP A 501 -0.02 -14.46 10.65
CA TRP A 501 -1.07 -13.45 10.57
C TRP A 501 -2.41 -13.96 10.05
N HIS A 502 -2.54 -15.24 9.70
CA HIS A 502 -3.82 -15.85 9.31
C HIS A 502 -4.12 -17.07 10.17
N GLY A 503 -5.41 -17.27 10.46
CA GLY A 503 -5.88 -18.48 11.10
C GLY A 503 -5.68 -19.71 10.21
N GLY A 504 -5.78 -20.90 10.78
CA GLY A 504 -5.69 -22.16 10.05
C GLY A 504 -6.93 -23.05 10.23
N GLY A 505 -7.03 -24.11 9.44
CA GLY A 505 -8.06 -25.16 9.61
C GLY A 505 -9.23 -25.08 8.64
N LYS A 506 -9.18 -24.18 7.66
CA LYS A 506 -10.17 -24.07 6.59
C LYS A 506 -10.03 -25.21 5.57
N LYS A 507 -11.11 -25.92 5.26
CA LYS A 507 -11.03 -27.07 4.32
C LYS A 507 -11.34 -26.69 2.88
N LEU A 508 -12.26 -25.74 2.69
CA LEU A 508 -12.67 -25.23 1.39
C LEU A 508 -12.50 -23.71 1.36
N SER A 509 -12.07 -23.16 0.23
CA SER A 509 -11.95 -21.71 0.07
C SER A 509 -13.29 -20.98 0.27
N SER A 510 -14.42 -21.67 0.09
CA SER A 510 -15.78 -21.17 0.29
C SER A 510 -16.24 -21.11 1.75
N GLU A 511 -15.49 -21.67 2.71
CA GLU A 511 -15.84 -21.55 4.14
C GLU A 511 -15.71 -20.09 4.62
N SER A 512 -16.39 -19.74 5.71
CA SER A 512 -16.32 -18.40 6.26
C SER A 512 -14.97 -18.11 6.92
N ASN A 513 -14.70 -16.84 7.21
CA ASN A 513 -13.59 -16.38 8.05
C ASN A 513 -14.07 -16.03 9.48
N ILE A 514 -15.24 -16.56 9.87
CA ILE A 514 -15.92 -16.27 11.13
C ILE A 514 -15.56 -17.36 12.13
N TYR A 515 -15.19 -16.95 13.34
CA TYR A 515 -14.81 -17.87 14.41
C TYR A 515 -15.98 -18.22 15.30
N ASP A 516 -16.92 -17.29 15.49
CA ASP A 516 -17.99 -17.39 16.47
C ASP A 516 -19.22 -16.59 16.01
N ILE A 517 -20.43 -17.10 16.29
CA ILE A 517 -21.72 -16.55 15.85
C ILE A 517 -22.77 -16.66 16.95
N LEU A 518 -23.31 -15.51 17.36
CA LEU A 518 -24.48 -15.44 18.24
C LEU A 518 -25.74 -15.13 17.44
N GLU A 519 -26.75 -15.97 17.61
CA GLU A 519 -28.06 -15.79 16.97
C GLU A 519 -29.15 -15.48 18.00
N PHE A 520 -29.85 -14.37 17.76
CA PHE A 520 -30.97 -13.93 18.57
C PHE A 520 -32.27 -14.39 17.88
N LYS A 521 -32.98 -15.32 18.54
CA LYS A 521 -34.26 -15.84 18.06
C LYS A 521 -35.45 -15.04 18.57
#